data_AF-A0A2B4EW56-F1
#
_entry.id   AF-A0A2B4EW56-F1
#
_cell.length_a   1.000
_cell.length_b   1.000
_cell.length_c   1.000
_cell.angle_alpha   90.00
_cell.angle_beta   90.00
_cell.angle_gamma   90.00
#
_symmetry.space_group_name_H-M   'P 1'
#
loop_
_entity.id
_entity.type
_entity.pdbx_description
1 polymer ?
#
loop_
_entity_poly.entity_id
_entity_poly.type
_entity_poly.pdbx_seq_one_letter_code
_entity_poly.pdbx_strand_id
1 'polypeptide(L)' 'MEKKPIVFKVPPNSKLKITFFGPCNEVITNVSIINQLSTPRCQTITQYPDYKKYETEVQSLSNC' A
#
# COMPACT_ATOMS: atom_id res chain seq x y z
N MET A 1 6.38 20.62 -1.84
CA MET A 1 7.04 19.60 -2.68
C MET A 1 5.97 18.88 -3.48
N GLU A 2 6.19 18.67 -4.77
CA GLU A 2 5.30 17.82 -5.56
C GLU A 2 5.45 16.36 -5.15
N LYS A 3 4.33 15.68 -4.90
CA LYS A 3 4.29 14.25 -4.54
C LYS A 3 4.29 13.42 -5.81
N LYS A 4 5.33 12.60 -5.99
CA LYS A 4 5.43 11.68 -7.13
C LYS A 4 4.57 10.43 -6.90
N PRO A 5 3.82 9.95 -7.89
CA PRO A 5 3.05 8.71 -7.74
C PRO A 5 3.93 7.53 -7.29
N ILE A 6 3.46 6.76 -6.32
CA ILE A 6 4.13 5.53 -5.86
C ILE A 6 3.39 4.34 -6.47
N VAL A 7 4.12 3.46 -7.17
CA VAL A 7 3.57 2.28 -7.84
C VAL A 7 3.71 1.06 -6.94
N PHE A 8 2.61 0.34 -6.73
CA PHE A 8 2.58 -0.90 -5.98
C PHE A 8 2.04 -2.04 -6.85
N LYS A 9 2.72 -3.19 -6.81
CA LYS A 9 2.25 -4.43 -7.43
C LYS A 9 1.48 -5.24 -6.40
N VAL A 10 0.17 -5.38 -6.60
CA VAL A 10 -0.71 -6.15 -5.72
C VAL A 10 -0.82 -7.58 -6.27
N PRO A 11 -0.52 -8.61 -5.46
CA PRO A 11 -0.69 -10.01 -5.86
C PRO A 11 -2.14 -10.36 -6.20
N PRO A 12 -2.38 -11.51 -6.87
CA PRO A 12 -3.74 -12.03 -7.09
C PRO A 12 -4.52 -12.22 -5.79
N ASN A 13 -5.84 -11.99 -5.85
CA ASN A 13 -6.78 -12.23 -4.73
C ASN A 13 -6.27 -11.75 -3.36
N SER A 14 -5.67 -10.56 -3.34
CA SER A 14 -4.97 -10.04 -2.17
C SER A 14 -5.30 -8.57 -1.91
N LYS A 15 -5.24 -8.21 -0.63
CA LYS A 15 -5.20 -6.83 -0.14
C LYS A 15 -3.75 -6.50 0.21
N LEU A 16 -3.18 -5.48 -0.42
CA LEU A 16 -1.90 -4.90 -0.03
C LEU A 16 -2.18 -3.73 0.92
N LYS A 17 -1.78 -3.90 2.19
CA LYS A 17 -1.81 -2.82 3.19
C LYS A 17 -0.46 -2.11 3.17
N ILE A 18 -0.49 -0.78 3.13
CA ILE A 18 0.69 0.08 3.06
C ILE A 18 0.66 0.96 4.30
N THR A 19 1.68 0.86 5.13
CA THR A 19 1.82 1.61 6.38
C THR A 19 2.89 2.68 6.19
N PHE A 20 2.53 3.94 6.36
CA PHE A 20 3.47 5.06 6.28
C PHE A 20 3.99 5.43 7.66
N PHE A 21 5.30 5.59 7.79
CA PHE A 21 5.99 5.87 9.04
C PHE A 21 6.70 7.23 9.03
N GLY A 22 6.68 7.90 10.17
CA GLY A 22 7.36 9.16 10.40
C GLY A 22 8.81 9.01 10.85
N PRO A 23 9.47 10.14 11.20
CA PRO A 23 10.88 10.17 11.57
C PRO A 23 11.24 9.31 12.79
N CYS A 24 10.32 9.14 13.72
CA CYS A 24 10.47 8.42 14.99
C CYS A 24 9.85 7.00 14.93
N ASN A 25 9.65 6.43 13.73
CA ASN A 25 8.98 5.14 13.49
C ASN A 25 7.52 5.08 13.97
N GLU A 26 6.90 6.22 14.24
CA GLU A 26 5.47 6.33 14.49
C GLU A 26 4.67 6.06 13.21
N VAL A 27 3.52 5.41 13.34
CA VAL A 27 2.59 5.21 12.23
C VAL A 27 1.85 6.51 11.97
N ILE A 28 1.96 7.03 10.74
CA ILE A 28 1.23 8.22 10.32
C ILE A 28 -0.15 7.84 9.80
N THR A 29 -0.21 6.91 8.86
CA THR A 29 -1.46 6.43 8.27
C THR A 29 -1.28 5.07 7.59
N ASN A 30 -2.41 4.44 7.28
CA ASN A 30 -2.48 3.20 6.52
C ASN A 30 -3.34 3.42 5.27
N VAL A 31 -2.89 2.90 4.14
CA VAL A 31 -3.69 2.80 2.91
C VAL A 31 -3.79 1.33 2.54
N SER A 32 -4.83 0.95 1.82
CA SER A 32 -4.97 -0.43 1.34
C SER A 32 -5.42 -0.46 -0.12
N ILE A 33 -4.85 -1.39 -0.87
CA ILE A 33 -5.18 -1.64 -2.26
C ILE A 33 -5.65 -3.08 -2.40
N ILE A 34 -6.79 -3.27 -3.05
CA ILE A 34 -7.39 -4.58 -3.28
C ILE A 34 -7.16 -5.01 -4.73
N ASN A 35 -6.80 -6.27 -4.93
CA ASN A 35 -6.81 -6.94 -6.22
C ASN A 35 -7.59 -8.25 -6.13
N GLN A 36 -8.79 -8.26 -6.70
CA GLN A 36 -9.66 -9.44 -6.81
C GLN A 36 -9.40 -10.26 -8.08
N LEU A 37 -8.44 -9.86 -8.91
CA LEU A 37 -8.10 -10.60 -10.13
C LEU A 37 -7.20 -11.79 -9.79
N SER A 38 -7.21 -12.80 -10.67
CA SER A 38 -6.29 -13.94 -10.61
C SER A 38 -4.87 -13.61 -11.09
N THR A 39 -4.62 -12.39 -11.56
CA THR A 39 -3.32 -11.92 -12.03
C THR A 39 -2.82 -10.74 -11.20
N PRO A 40 -1.50 -10.52 -11.08
CA PRO A 40 -0.96 -9.36 -10.38
C PRO A 40 -1.38 -8.05 -11.07
N ARG A 41 -1.69 -7.02 -10.28
CA ARG A 41 -2.06 -5.70 -10.80
C ARG A 41 -1.20 -4.60 -10.21
N CYS A 42 -0.66 -3.74 -11.05
CA CYS A 42 0.00 -2.52 -10.61
C CYS A 42 -1.04 -1.42 -10.37
N GLN A 43 -0.97 -0.76 -9.22
CA GLN A 43 -1.80 0.39 -8.88
C GLN A 43 -0.93 1.51 -8.32
N THR A 44 -1.36 2.76 -8.50
CA THR A 44 -0.62 3.93 -8.05
C THR A 44 -1.34 4.64 -6.91
N ILE A 45 -0.57 5.12 -5.93
CA ILE A 45 -1.05 6.04 -4.91
C ILE A 45 -0.44 7.42 -5.19
N THR A 46 -1.31 8.41 -5.34
CA THR A 46 -0.93 9.82 -5.56
C THR A 46 -1.20 10.69 -4.33
N GLN A 47 -2.05 10.22 -3.40
CA GLN A 47 -2.39 10.92 -2.17
C GLN A 47 -1.86 10.13 -0.97
N TYR A 48 -0.88 10.69 -0.28
CA TYR A 48 -0.25 10.12 0.91
C TYR A 48 0.36 11.25 1.75
N PRO A 49 0.50 11.10 3.08
CA PRO A 49 1.11 12.13 3.93
C PRO A 49 2.61 12.24 3.65
N ASP A 50 3.28 13.25 4.19
CA ASP A 50 4.74 13.23 4.19
C ASP A 50 5.21 12.10 5.11
N TYR A 51 6.23 11.34 4.69
CA TYR A 51 6.67 10.13 5.38
C TYR A 51 8.18 9.93 5.25
N LYS A 52 8.78 9.19 6.20
CA LYS A 52 10.20 8.79 6.14
C LYS A 52 10.40 7.45 5.43
N LYS A 53 9.55 6.47 5.75
CA LYS A 53 9.48 5.17 5.06
C LYS A 53 8.04 4.67 4.97
N TYR A 54 7.80 3.67 4.13
CA TYR A 54 6.59 2.87 4.18
C TYR A 54 6.96 1.39 4.20
N GLU A 55 6.08 0.56 4.74
CA GLU A 55 6.17 -0.89 4.67
C GLU A 55 4.87 -1.45 4.10
N THR A 56 4.95 -2.65 3.52
CA THR A 56 3.81 -3.27 2.85
C THR A 56 3.55 -4.67 3.38
N GLU A 57 2.29 -4.96 3.68
CA GLU A 57 1.82 -6.27 4.13
C GLU A 57 0.80 -6.81 3.13
N VAL A 58 0.90 -8.09 2.77
CA VAL A 58 -0.06 -8.77 1.89
C VAL A 58 -1.00 -9.61 2.74
N GLN A 59 -2.31 -9.43 2.52
CA GLN A 59 -3.36 -10.22 3.15
C GLN A 59 -4.19 -10.92 2.08
N SER A 60 -4.48 -12.20 2.26
CA SER A 60 -5.36 -12.95 1.36
C SER A 60 -6.80 -12.42 1.46
N LEU A 61 -7.51 -12.37 0.33
CA LEU A 61 -8.95 -12.10 0.26
C LEU A 61 -9.78 -13.40 0.28
N SER A 62 -9.14 -14.54 0.53
CA SER A 62 -9.85 -15.82 0.69
C SER A 62 -10.74 -15.79 1.95
N ASN A 63 -11.78 -16.61 1.96
CA ASN A 63 -12.69 -16.72 3.11
C ASN A 63 -11.91 -17.11 4.39
N CYS A 64 -12.25 -16.46 5.49
CA CYS A 64 -11.71 -16.71 6.83
C CYS A 64 -12.44 -17.85 7.53
#